data_AF-A0A7Y2YTK0-F1
#
_entry.id   AF-A0A7Y2YTK0-F1
#
_cell.length_a   1.000
_cell.length_b   1.000
_cell.length_c   1.000
_cell.angle_alpha   90.00
_cell.angle_beta   90.00
_cell.angle_gamma   90.00
#
_symmetry.space_group_name_H-M   'P 1'
#
loop_
_entity.id
_entity.type
_entity.pdbx_description
1 polymer ?
#
loop_
_entity_poly.entity_id
_entity_poly.type
_entity_poly.pdbx_seq_one_letter_code
_entity_poly.pdbx_strand_id
1 'polypeptide(L)'
;MTRQRRYVLIALILQLAMVLTSQASSAVANLSGLFGMGIPLVVGWFYAVRRGLSLKEASTGGVLIGAVGAAIGLVVAIALGGGSWSLLPLGTAASTFTGWLGAFLGWTVKGGRKTGAEG
;
A
#
# COMPACT_ATOMS: atom_id res chain seq x y z
N MET A 1 -11.20 15.95 2.58
CA MET A 1 -11.08 14.92 1.54
C MET A 1 -9.78 14.95 0.69
N THR A 2 -9.02 16.04 0.60
CA THR A 2 -7.88 16.16 -0.36
C THR A 2 -6.58 15.42 0.01
N ARG A 3 -6.33 15.13 1.30
CA ARG A 3 -5.02 14.58 1.75
C ARG A 3 -4.88 13.06 1.63
N GLN A 4 -5.95 12.28 1.75
CA GLN A 4 -5.91 10.81 1.58
C GLN A 4 -5.60 10.42 0.13
N ARG A 5 -6.16 11.16 -0.83
CA ARG A 5 -5.87 11.00 -2.26
C ARG A 5 -4.37 11.07 -2.58
N ARG A 6 -3.62 11.92 -1.87
CA ARG A 6 -2.16 12.05 -2.06
C ARG A 6 -1.43 10.74 -1.76
N TYR A 7 -1.78 10.06 -0.68
CA TYR A 7 -1.11 8.79 -0.31
C TYR A 7 -1.50 7.64 -1.23
N VAL A 8 -2.76 7.61 -1.69
CA VAL A 8 -3.19 6.65 -2.73
C VAL A 8 -2.43 6.90 -4.03
N LEU A 9 -2.28 8.17 -4.44
CA LEU A 9 -1.50 8.53 -5.63
C LEU A 9 -0.02 8.19 -5.48
N ILE A 10 0.58 8.39 -4.30
CA ILE A 10 1.96 7.99 -4.03
C ILE A 10 2.10 6.47 -4.18
N ALA A 11 1.24 5.68 -3.52
CA ALA A 11 1.28 4.22 -3.64
C ALA A 11 1.08 3.77 -5.09
N LEU A 12 0.19 4.42 -5.83
CA LEU A 12 -0.04 4.15 -7.24
C LEU A 12 1.20 4.44 -8.10
N ILE A 13 1.80 5.62 -7.94
CA ILE A 13 3.00 6.01 -8.70
C ILE A 13 4.15 5.05 -8.39
N LEU A 14 4.32 4.67 -7.12
CA LEU A 14 5.35 3.71 -6.72
C LEU A 14 5.10 2.32 -7.33
N GLN A 15 3.85 1.85 -7.38
CA GLN A 15 3.54 0.58 -8.06
C GLN A 15 3.79 0.64 -9.55
N LEU A 16 3.42 1.72 -10.22
CA LEU A 16 3.71 1.89 -11.64
C LEU A 16 5.21 1.96 -11.91
N ALA A 17 5.96 2.73 -11.12
CA ALA A 17 7.40 2.82 -11.24
C ALA A 17 8.07 1.44 -11.05
N MET A 18 7.61 0.66 -10.08
CA MET A 18 8.10 -0.70 -9.87
C MET A 18 7.81 -1.61 -11.08
N VAL A 19 6.59 -1.57 -11.61
CA VAL A 19 6.20 -2.38 -12.77
C VAL A 19 6.99 -1.99 -14.03
N LEU A 20 7.26 -0.71 -14.24
CA LEU A 20 8.04 -0.26 -15.39
C LEU A 20 9.53 -0.64 -15.23
N THR A 21 10.07 -0.52 -14.02
CA THR A 21 11.48 -0.87 -13.75
C THR A 21 11.72 -2.37 -13.73
N SER A 22 10.72 -3.20 -13.40
CA SER A 22 10.83 -4.66 -13.46
C SER A 22 10.98 -5.20 -14.89
N GLN A 23 10.51 -4.46 -15.90
CA GLN A 23 10.74 -4.79 -17.31
C GLN A 23 12.17 -4.54 -17.76
N ALA A 24 12.87 -3.59 -17.11
CA ALA A 24 14.23 -3.22 -17.47
C ALA A 24 15.30 -4.11 -16.80
N SER A 25 14.96 -4.82 -15.71
CA SER A 25 15.92 -5.62 -14.94
C SER A 25 15.27 -6.84 -14.28
N SER A 26 15.81 -8.02 -14.58
CA SER A 26 15.41 -9.29 -13.96
C SER A 26 15.64 -9.32 -12.44
N ALA A 27 16.62 -8.56 -11.93
CA ALA A 27 16.82 -8.40 -10.49
C ALA A 27 15.63 -7.68 -9.83
N VAL A 28 15.06 -6.67 -10.49
CA VAL A 28 13.88 -5.94 -10.01
C VAL A 28 12.62 -6.80 -10.18
N ALA A 29 12.53 -7.59 -11.25
CA ALA A 29 11.44 -8.55 -11.42
C ALA A 29 11.38 -9.58 -10.27
N ASN A 30 12.52 -10.10 -9.81
CA ASN A 30 12.55 -11.02 -8.67
C ASN A 30 12.13 -10.37 -7.34
N LEU A 31 12.37 -9.07 -7.20
CA LEU A 31 11.96 -8.30 -6.02
C LEU A 31 10.56 -7.70 -6.15
N SER A 32 9.93 -7.79 -7.32
CA SER A 32 8.62 -7.19 -7.59
C SER A 32 7.54 -7.73 -6.65
N GLY A 33 7.56 -9.01 -6.30
CA GLY A 33 6.64 -9.57 -5.30
C GLY A 33 6.81 -8.92 -3.92
N LEU A 34 8.06 -8.70 -3.51
CA LEU A 34 8.38 -8.06 -2.24
C LEU A 34 7.98 -6.58 -2.23
N PHE A 35 8.30 -5.83 -3.30
CA PHE A 35 7.90 -4.43 -3.44
C PHE A 35 6.38 -4.26 -3.59
N GLY A 36 5.72 -5.22 -4.24
CA GLY A 36 4.27 -5.28 -4.39
C GLY A 36 3.54 -5.19 -3.05
N MET A 37 4.07 -5.83 -2.02
CA MET A 37 3.54 -5.80 -0.65
C MET A 37 4.21 -4.73 0.25
N GLY A 38 5.50 -4.48 0.04
CA GLY A 38 6.28 -3.53 0.84
C GLY A 38 5.84 -2.07 0.65
N ILE A 39 5.51 -1.67 -0.57
CA ILE A 39 5.07 -0.30 -0.88
C ILE A 39 3.75 0.03 -0.16
N PRO A 40 2.68 -0.78 -0.27
CA PRO A 40 1.46 -0.59 0.52
C PRO A 40 1.72 -0.46 2.01
N LEU A 41 2.58 -1.32 2.57
CA LEU A 41 2.91 -1.32 4.00
C LEU A 41 3.57 0.00 4.43
N VAL A 42 4.61 0.44 3.72
CA VAL A 42 5.33 1.68 4.06
C VAL A 42 4.44 2.89 3.89
N VAL A 43 3.67 2.98 2.81
CA VAL A 43 2.77 4.12 2.57
C VAL A 43 1.62 4.14 3.58
N GLY A 44 1.05 2.99 3.93
CA GLY A 44 0.04 2.86 4.98
C GLY A 44 0.57 3.29 6.35
N TRP A 45 1.79 2.87 6.68
CA TRP A 45 2.49 3.26 7.90
C TRP A 45 2.69 4.77 7.99
N PHE A 46 3.29 5.38 6.96
CA PHE A 46 3.47 6.83 6.91
C PHE A 46 2.15 7.60 6.98
N TYR A 47 1.11 7.10 6.30
CA TYR A 47 -0.22 7.69 6.34
C TYR A 47 -0.77 7.78 7.77
N ALA A 48 -0.72 6.69 8.54
CA ALA A 48 -1.24 6.67 9.90
C ALA A 48 -0.36 7.46 10.88
N VAL A 49 0.97 7.31 10.81
CA VAL A 49 1.93 8.03 11.68
C VAL A 49 1.82 9.54 11.48
N ARG A 50 1.62 10.04 10.26
CA ARG A 50 1.54 11.49 10.05
C ARG A 50 0.22 12.08 10.47
N ARG A 51 -0.87 11.32 10.43
CA ARG A 51 -2.22 11.89 10.58
C ARG A 51 -2.85 11.75 11.95
N GLY A 52 -2.32 10.92 12.86
CA GLY A 52 -2.86 10.80 14.22
C GLY A 52 -4.36 10.45 14.21
N LEU A 53 -4.70 9.49 13.35
CA LEU A 53 -6.06 9.09 13.00
C LEU A 53 -6.67 8.20 14.08
N SER A 54 -8.00 8.08 14.08
CA SER A 54 -8.68 6.99 14.78
C SER A 54 -8.35 5.64 14.15
N LEU A 55 -8.52 4.54 14.89
CA LEU A 55 -8.29 3.18 14.40
C LEU A 55 -9.10 2.87 13.13
N LYS A 56 -10.36 3.35 13.08
CA LYS A 56 -11.25 3.18 11.94
C LYS A 56 -10.72 3.91 10.70
N GLU A 57 -10.28 5.14 10.83
CA GLU A 57 -9.72 5.94 9.72
C GLU A 57 -8.36 5.43 9.23
N ALA A 58 -7.51 4.97 10.15
CA ALA A 58 -6.25 4.32 9.81
C ALA A 58 -6.51 3.02 9.03
N SER A 59 -7.41 2.18 9.52
CA SER A 59 -7.77 0.91 8.88
C SER A 59 -8.35 1.11 7.48
N THR A 60 -9.38 1.94 7.33
CA THR A 60 -10.00 2.20 6.02
C THR A 60 -9.02 2.88 5.06
N GLY A 61 -8.17 3.78 5.56
CA GLY A 61 -7.14 4.43 4.76
C GLY A 61 -6.08 3.46 4.25
N GLY A 62 -5.59 2.57 5.13
CA GLY A 62 -4.61 1.54 4.77
C GLY A 62 -5.13 0.54 3.74
N VAL A 63 -6.38 0.07 3.93
CA VAL A 63 -7.07 -0.79 2.96
C VAL A 63 -7.15 -0.11 1.59
N LEU A 64 -7.58 1.15 1.53
CA LEU A 64 -7.71 1.87 0.27
C LEU A 64 -6.35 2.10 -0.42
N ILE A 65 -5.31 2.43 0.35
CA ILE A 65 -3.95 2.61 -0.16
C ILE A 65 -3.44 1.31 -0.77
N GLY A 66 -3.61 0.19 -0.07
CA GLY A 66 -3.15 -1.12 -0.53
C GLY A 66 -3.96 -1.66 -1.71
N ALA A 67 -5.29 -1.61 -1.63
CA ALA A 67 -6.18 -2.16 -2.65
C ALA A 67 -6.09 -1.41 -3.97
N VAL A 68 -6.22 -0.07 -3.96
CA VAL A 68 -6.28 0.72 -5.19
C VAL A 68 -4.92 0.76 -5.89
N GLY A 69 -3.85 0.95 -5.13
CA GLY A 69 -2.49 0.97 -5.70
C GLY A 69 -2.11 -0.35 -6.34
N ALA A 70 -2.39 -1.47 -5.67
CA ALA A 70 -2.05 -2.79 -6.17
C ALA A 70 -2.96 -3.28 -7.29
N ALA A 71 -4.26 -3.01 -7.24
CA ALA A 71 -5.17 -3.38 -8.32
C ALA A 71 -4.73 -2.74 -9.65
N ILE A 72 -4.44 -1.43 -9.64
CA ILE A 72 -4.00 -0.72 -10.85
C ILE A 72 -2.59 -1.19 -11.25
N GLY A 73 -1.66 -1.33 -10.29
CA GLY A 73 -0.32 -1.82 -10.55
C GLY A 73 -0.30 -3.21 -11.21
N LEU A 74 -1.08 -4.17 -10.69
CA LEU A 74 -1.18 -5.51 -11.28
C LEU A 74 -1.86 -5.50 -12.65
N VAL A 75 -2.92 -4.71 -12.85
CA VAL A 75 -3.55 -4.58 -14.17
C VAL A 75 -2.53 -4.10 -15.21
N VAL A 76 -1.74 -3.07 -14.87
CA VAL A 76 -0.71 -2.56 -15.78
C VAL A 76 0.40 -3.59 -15.99
N ALA A 77 0.82 -4.31 -14.95
CA ALA A 77 1.81 -5.37 -15.10
C ALA A 77 1.34 -6.46 -16.07
N ILE A 78 0.10 -6.92 -15.95
CA ILE A 78 -0.49 -7.95 -16.81
C ILE A 78 -0.65 -7.43 -18.24
N ALA A 79 -1.09 -6.18 -18.42
CA ALA A 79 -1.21 -5.56 -19.74
C ALA A 79 0.15 -5.45 -20.46
N LEU A 80 1.24 -5.30 -19.70
CA LEU A 80 2.61 -5.29 -20.22
C LEU A 80 3.22 -6.69 -20.39
N GLY A 81 2.41 -7.75 -20.27
CA GLY A 81 2.86 -9.15 -20.40
C GLY A 81 3.49 -9.74 -19.13
N GLY A 82 3.41 -9.04 -18.00
CA GLY A 82 3.91 -9.49 -16.71
C GLY A 82 2.85 -10.25 -15.90
N GLY A 83 3.04 -11.56 -15.74
CA GLY A 83 2.23 -12.39 -14.84
C GLY A 83 0.88 -12.83 -15.42
N SER A 84 0.00 -13.33 -14.54
CA SER A 84 -1.29 -13.92 -14.91
C SER A 84 -2.46 -13.18 -14.24
N TRP A 85 -3.59 -13.09 -14.94
CA TRP A 85 -4.85 -12.58 -14.40
C TRP A 85 -5.31 -13.32 -13.13
N SER A 86 -4.94 -14.60 -12.98
CA SER A 86 -5.22 -15.38 -11.78
C SER A 86 -4.52 -14.84 -10.52
N LEU A 87 -3.44 -14.07 -10.67
CA LEU A 87 -2.71 -13.46 -9.55
C LEU A 87 -3.32 -12.13 -9.12
N LEU A 88 -4.24 -11.55 -9.91
CA LEU A 88 -4.83 -10.24 -9.61
C LEU A 88 -5.62 -10.22 -8.30
N PRO A 89 -6.49 -11.20 -7.99
CA PRO A 89 -7.19 -11.25 -6.71
C PRO A 89 -6.23 -11.44 -5.54
N LEU A 90 -5.26 -12.36 -5.68
CA LEU A 90 -4.28 -12.69 -4.63
C LEU A 90 -3.33 -11.53 -4.34
N GLY A 91 -2.74 -10.93 -5.37
CA GLY A 91 -1.83 -9.80 -5.24
C GLY A 91 -2.53 -8.55 -4.69
N THR A 92 -3.77 -8.30 -5.12
CA THR A 92 -4.58 -7.20 -4.58
C THR A 92 -4.94 -7.46 -3.12
N ALA A 93 -5.37 -8.67 -2.76
CA ALA A 93 -5.70 -9.03 -1.38
C ALA A 93 -4.48 -8.92 -0.45
N ALA A 94 -3.32 -9.46 -0.85
CA ALA A 94 -2.08 -9.37 -0.09
C ALA A 94 -1.63 -7.91 0.09
N SER A 95 -1.73 -7.09 -0.96
CA SER A 95 -1.40 -5.66 -0.89
C SER A 95 -2.38 -4.87 -0.03
N THR A 96 -3.66 -5.23 -0.07
CA THR A 96 -4.70 -4.66 0.78
C THR A 96 -4.40 -4.94 2.25
N PHE A 97 -4.07 -6.19 2.56
CA PHE A 97 -3.72 -6.61 3.91
C PHE A 97 -2.45 -5.92 4.41
N THR A 98 -1.40 -5.83 3.58
CA THR A 98 -0.15 -5.14 3.95
C THR A 98 -0.34 -3.63 4.09
N GLY A 99 -1.16 -2.99 3.25
CA GLY A 99 -1.55 -1.59 3.41
C GLY A 99 -2.32 -1.32 4.70
N TRP A 100 -3.26 -2.21 5.04
CA TRP A 100 -3.96 -2.18 6.33
C TRP A 100 -2.99 -2.36 7.50
N LEU A 101 -2.11 -3.37 7.44
CA LEU A 101 -1.13 -3.68 8.47
C LEU A 101 -0.17 -2.49 8.69
N GLY A 102 0.32 -1.88 7.61
CA GLY A 102 1.13 -0.68 7.69
C GLY A 102 0.41 0.44 8.42
N ALA A 103 -0.84 0.74 8.04
CA ALA A 103 -1.62 1.78 8.70
C ALA A 103 -1.95 1.45 10.17
N PHE A 104 -2.18 0.18 10.50
CA PHE A 104 -2.36 -0.27 11.86
C PHE A 104 -1.09 -0.05 12.71
N LEU A 105 0.07 -0.47 12.22
CA LEU A 105 1.36 -0.22 12.86
C LEU A 105 1.65 1.28 13.01
N GLY A 106 1.22 2.09 12.04
CA GLY A 106 1.43 3.53 12.11
C GLY A 106 0.51 4.21 13.12
N TRP A 107 -0.67 3.63 13.31
CA TRP A 107 -1.59 4.03 14.36
C TRP A 107 -1.05 3.65 15.75
N THR A 108 -0.51 2.46 15.98
CA THR A 108 0.02 2.11 17.33
C THR A 108 1.12 3.07 17.79
N VAL A 109 1.97 3.54 16.87
CA VAL A 109 3.05 4.49 17.16
C VAL A 109 2.55 5.89 17.58
N LYS A 110 1.40 6.36 17.05
CA LYS A 110 0.92 7.75 17.28
C LYS A 110 -0.45 7.86 17.98
N GLY A 111 -1.37 6.95 17.66
CA GLY A 111 -2.71 6.84 18.22
C GLY A 111 -2.72 6.36 19.67
N GLY A 112 -1.80 5.48 20.06
CA GLY A 112 -1.64 5.06 21.46
C GLY A 112 -1.33 6.21 22.42
N ARG A 113 -0.72 7.30 21.93
CA ARG A 113 -0.44 8.50 22.75
C ARG A 113 -1.66 9.34 23.08
N LYS A 114 -2.77 9.23 22.32
CA LYS A 114 -4.00 9.98 22.62
C LYS A 114 -4.91 9.25 23.61
N THR A 115 -4.87 7.92 23.62
CA THR A 115 -5.70 7.11 24.53
C THR A 115 -5.10 7.04 25.95
N GLY A 116 -3.79 7.28 26.11
CA GLY A 116 -3.13 7.34 27.42
C GLY A 116 -3.12 8.71 28.11
N ALA A 117 -3.77 9.73 27.52
CA ALA A 117 -3.86 11.09 28.09
C ALA A 117 -5.25 11.39 28.70
N GLU A 118 -6.14 10.40 28.72
CA GLU A 118 -7.48 10.45 29.33
C GLU A 118 -7.64 9.37 30.44
N GLY A 119 -6.54 9.04 31.12
CA GLY A 119 -6.52 8.12 32.27
C GLY A 119 -6.07 8.82 33.54
#